data_AF-A0A7C4GN16-F1
#
_entry.id   AF-A0A7C4GN16-F1
#
_cell.length_a   1.000
_cell.length_b   1.000
_cell.length_c   1.000
_cell.angle_alpha   90.00
_cell.angle_beta   90.00
_cell.angle_gamma   90.00
#
_symmetry.space_group_name_H-M   'P 1'
#
loop_
_entity.id
_entity.type
_entity.pdbx_description
1 polymer ?
#
loop_
_entity_poly.entity_id
_entity_poly.type
_entity_poly.pdbx_seq_one_letter_code
_entity_poly.pdbx_strand_id
1 'polypeptide(L)'
;VLLALEDGDRTEQLVKMGKNVIAIDLNPFSRTARAAKITIVDNVTRAMPILIEYCKKLSTRQPSELAEIIRRFDNETNLKMMVKAIRDRLSALSFFEVV
;
A
#
# COMPACT_ATOMS: atom_id res chain seq x y z
N VAL A 1 11.49 -6.91 -1.07
CA VAL A 1 11.43 -7.03 0.40
C VAL A 1 10.04 -6.62 0.83
N LEU A 2 9.35 -7.44 1.64
CA LEU A 2 8.05 -7.10 2.22
C LEU A 2 8.28 -6.67 3.67
N LEU A 3 7.71 -5.52 4.04
CA LEU A 3 7.83 -4.90 5.36
C LEU A 3 6.43 -4.62 5.91
N ALA A 4 6.24 -4.73 7.22
CA ALA A 4 5.02 -4.31 7.91
C ALA A 4 5.39 -3.66 9.24
N LEU A 5 4.78 -2.50 9.56
CA LEU A 5 5.06 -1.74 10.80
C LEU A 5 6.57 -1.47 11.01
N GLU A 6 7.21 -0.83 10.03
CA GLU A 6 8.65 -0.56 10.01
C GLU A 6 8.97 0.94 10.04
N ASP A 7 10.16 1.26 10.55
CA ASP A 7 10.67 2.62 10.59
C ASP A 7 11.03 3.16 9.19
N GLY A 8 10.72 4.44 8.97
CA GLY A 8 10.90 5.11 7.68
C GLY A 8 12.35 5.13 7.20
N ASP A 9 13.32 5.31 8.10
CA ASP A 9 14.74 5.39 7.76
C ASP A 9 15.26 4.10 7.14
N ARG A 10 14.83 2.95 7.68
CA ARG A 10 15.21 1.64 7.17
C ARG A 10 14.61 1.40 5.78
N THR A 11 13.37 1.81 5.57
CA THR A 11 12.70 1.71 4.28
C THR A 11 13.43 2.54 3.23
N GLU A 12 13.77 3.79 3.53
CA GLU A 12 14.53 4.66 2.63
C GLU A 12 15.91 4.09 2.30
N GLN A 13 16.62 3.52 3.28
CA GLN A 13 17.91 2.88 3.03
C GLN A 13 17.80 1.68 2.09
N LEU A 14 16.82 0.80 2.29
CA LEU A 14 16.59 -0.35 1.40
C LEU A 14 16.28 0.10 -0.03
N VAL A 15 15.50 1.17 -0.19
CA VAL A 15 15.19 1.76 -1.50
C VAL A 15 16.46 2.37 -2.13
N LYS A 16 17.27 3.11 -1.35
CA LYS A 16 18.58 3.64 -1.80
C LYS A 16 19.54 2.54 -2.24
N MET A 17 19.45 1.35 -1.63
CA MET A 17 20.20 0.15 -2.03
C MET A 17 19.61 -0.57 -3.27
N GLY A 18 18.62 0.02 -3.94
CA GLY A 18 18.00 -0.52 -5.14
C GLY A 18 17.04 -1.70 -4.88
N LYS A 19 16.60 -1.91 -3.63
CA LYS A 19 15.63 -2.96 -3.32
C LYS A 19 14.21 -2.49 -3.66
N ASN A 20 13.44 -3.38 -4.30
CA ASN A 20 12.00 -3.20 -4.41
C ASN A 20 11.35 -3.46 -3.05
N VAL A 21 10.94 -2.41 -2.36
CA VAL A 21 10.27 -2.49 -1.06
C VAL A 21 8.77 -2.42 -1.24
N ILE A 22 8.07 -3.40 -0.67
CA ILE A 22 6.61 -3.44 -0.54
C ILE A 22 6.33 -3.23 0.95
N ALA A 23 5.54 -2.23 1.31
CA ALA A 23 5.18 -1.93 2.69
C ALA A 23 3.71 -2.22 2.94
N ILE A 24 3.40 -2.70 4.14
CA ILE A 24 2.04 -2.70 4.72
C ILE A 24 2.05 -1.67 5.84
N ASP A 25 1.28 -0.59 5.68
CA ASP A 25 1.26 0.53 6.61
C ASP A 25 -0.14 1.14 6.67
N LEU A 26 -0.68 1.36 7.86
CA LEU A 26 -1.98 2.00 8.02
C LEU A 26 -1.99 3.47 7.62
N ASN A 27 -0.84 4.13 7.69
CA ASN A 27 -0.71 5.56 7.52
C ASN A 27 -0.19 5.90 6.10
N PRO A 28 -1.05 6.43 5.19
CA PRO A 28 -0.60 6.82 3.85
C PRO A 28 0.37 8.01 3.86
N PHE A 29 0.50 8.72 4.99
CA PHE A 29 1.39 9.87 5.16
C PHE A 29 2.75 9.51 5.77
N SER A 30 3.00 8.24 6.12
CA SER A 30 4.26 7.87 6.76
C SER A 30 5.45 7.99 5.79
N ARG A 31 6.66 8.13 6.35
CA ARG A 31 7.90 8.09 5.55
C ARG A 31 8.05 6.74 4.84
N THR A 32 7.72 5.64 5.53
CA THR A 32 7.68 4.28 4.98
C THR A 32 6.77 4.17 3.76
N ALA A 33 5.52 4.64 3.88
CA ALA A 33 4.52 4.60 2.81
C ALA A 33 4.99 5.36 1.57
N ARG A 34 5.53 6.57 1.76
CA ARG A 34 6.00 7.40 0.63
C ARG A 34 7.29 6.87 -0.01
N ALA A 35 8.19 6.25 0.76
CA ALA A 35 9.46 5.75 0.24
C ALA A 35 9.32 4.40 -0.47
N ALA A 36 8.37 3.55 -0.07
CA ALA A 36 8.19 2.22 -0.65
C ALA A 36 7.79 2.26 -2.13
N LYS A 37 8.16 1.21 -2.87
CA LYS A 37 7.77 1.04 -4.28
C LYS A 37 6.29 0.72 -4.40
N ILE A 38 5.73 0.01 -3.41
CA ILE A 38 4.32 -0.34 -3.29
C ILE A 38 3.94 -0.23 -1.82
N THR A 39 2.80 0.38 -1.52
CA THR A 39 2.24 0.45 -0.17
C THR A 39 0.83 -0.11 -0.14
N ILE A 40 0.61 -1.12 0.68
CA ILE A 40 -0.72 -1.62 1.03
C ILE A 40 -1.18 -0.84 2.25
N VAL A 41 -2.14 0.06 2.05
CA VAL A 41 -2.69 0.90 3.12
C VAL A 41 -3.80 0.16 3.85
N ASP A 42 -3.42 -0.76 4.74
CA ASP A 42 -4.34 -1.60 5.50
C ASP A 42 -3.68 -2.14 6.78
N ASN A 43 -4.48 -2.69 7.68
CA ASN A 43 -3.97 -3.39 8.86
C ASN A 43 -3.33 -4.72 8.42
N VAL A 44 -2.13 -5.02 8.93
CA VAL A 44 -1.40 -6.25 8.60
C VAL A 44 -2.21 -7.53 8.82
N THR A 45 -3.06 -7.57 9.85
CA THR A 45 -3.89 -8.75 10.17
C THR A 45 -4.96 -9.03 9.11
N ARG A 46 -5.42 -8.00 8.38
CA ARG A 46 -6.33 -8.14 7.24
C ARG A 46 -5.59 -8.32 5.91
N ALA A 47 -4.53 -7.53 5.72
CA ALA A 47 -3.76 -7.50 4.50
C ALA A 47 -3.09 -8.85 4.19
N MET A 48 -2.49 -9.51 5.20
CA MET A 48 -1.71 -10.72 4.97
C MET A 48 -2.54 -11.91 4.46
N PRO A 49 -3.69 -12.26 5.06
CA PRO A 49 -4.55 -13.31 4.51
C PRO A 49 -4.98 -13.04 3.07
N ILE A 50 -5.37 -11.80 2.76
CA ILE A 50 -5.79 -11.38 1.41
C ILE A 50 -4.61 -11.51 0.43
N LEU A 51 -3.42 -11.05 0.83
CA LEU A 51 -2.22 -11.16 0.00
C LEU A 51 -1.89 -12.62 -0.32
N ILE A 52 -1.97 -13.52 0.65
CA ILE A 52 -1.76 -14.96 0.45
C ILE A 52 -2.78 -15.53 -0.55
N GLU A 53 -4.04 -15.15 -0.42
CA GLU A 53 -5.10 -15.56 -1.35
C GLU A 53 -4.80 -15.09 -2.78
N TYR A 54 -4.44 -13.80 -2.97
CA TYR A 54 -4.09 -13.28 -4.28
C TYR A 54 -2.82 -13.90 -4.84
N CYS A 55 -1.80 -14.18 -4.04
CA CYS A 55 -0.62 -14.91 -4.48
C CYS A 55 -0.99 -16.29 -5.04
N LYS A 56 -1.88 -17.04 -4.38
CA LYS A 56 -2.37 -18.35 -4.88
C LYS A 56 -3.20 -18.21 -6.17
N LYS A 57 -4.05 -17.17 -6.27
CA LYS A 57 -4.86 -16.93 -7.47
C LYS A 57 -4.02 -16.51 -8.67
N LEU A 58 -2.94 -15.76 -8.43
CA LEU A 58 -2.10 -15.20 -9.49
C LEU A 58 -0.94 -16.12 -9.86
N SER A 59 -0.60 -17.13 -9.06
CA SER A 59 0.53 -18.03 -9.33
C SER A 59 0.37 -18.89 -10.59
N THR A 60 -0.86 -19.03 -11.11
CA THR A 60 -1.15 -19.80 -12.34
C THR A 60 -1.22 -18.93 -13.59
N ARG A 61 -1.09 -17.60 -13.47
CA ARG A 61 -1.20 -16.67 -14.61
C ARG A 61 0.09 -16.60 -15.42
N GLN A 62 -0.05 -16.17 -16.67
CA GLN A 62 1.11 -15.98 -17.54
C GLN A 62 1.99 -14.82 -17.04
N PRO A 63 3.33 -14.93 -17.18
CA PRO A 63 4.24 -13.86 -16.78
C PRO A 63 3.95 -12.49 -17.43
N SER A 64 3.47 -12.49 -18.68
CA SER A 64 3.09 -11.26 -19.41
C SER A 64 1.91 -10.54 -18.76
N GLU A 65 0.90 -11.28 -18.26
CA GLU A 65 -0.22 -10.69 -17.54
C GLU A 65 0.23 -10.06 -16.21
N LEU A 66 1.11 -10.75 -15.48
CA LEU A 66 1.66 -10.24 -14.22
C LEU A 66 2.51 -8.99 -14.43
N ALA A 67 3.31 -8.97 -15.50
CA ALA A 67 4.11 -7.81 -15.88
C ALA A 67 3.22 -6.60 -16.22
N GLU A 68 2.09 -6.82 -16.89
CA GLU A 68 1.15 -5.75 -17.22
C GLU A 68 0.47 -5.16 -15.97
N ILE A 69 0.13 -6.00 -14.98
CA ILE A 69 -0.40 -5.54 -13.69
C ILE A 69 0.62 -4.63 -12.99
N ILE A 70 1.89 -5.06 -12.92
CA ILE A 70 2.97 -4.28 -12.30
C ILE A 70 3.18 -2.96 -13.05
N ARG A 71 3.18 -2.98 -14.39
CA ARG A 71 3.42 -1.80 -15.23
C ARG A 71 2.36 -0.71 -15.04
N ARG A 72 1.12 -1.10 -14.76
CA ARG A 72 -0.01 -0.18 -14.57
C ARG A 72 -0.09 0.39 -13.15
N PHE A 73 0.64 -0.17 -12.19
CA PHE A 73 0.57 0.26 -10.81
C PHE A 73 1.47 1.48 -10.55
N ASP A 74 0.91 2.51 -9.91
CA ASP A 74 1.62 3.69 -9.45
C ASP A 74 1.32 3.95 -7.97
N ASN A 75 2.38 3.93 -7.14
CA ASN A 75 2.21 4.04 -5.69
C ASN A 75 1.77 5.45 -5.26
N GLU A 76 2.20 6.49 -5.98
CA GLU A 76 1.82 7.87 -5.66
C GLU A 76 0.31 8.07 -5.85
N THR A 77 -0.23 7.57 -6.96
CA THR A 77 -1.67 7.56 -7.25
C THR A 77 -2.43 6.73 -6.22
N ASN A 78 -1.90 5.56 -5.84
CA ASN A 78 -2.46 4.74 -4.77
C ASN A 78 -2.58 5.50 -3.43
N LEU A 79 -1.51 6.16 -2.98
CA LEU A 79 -1.52 6.95 -1.75
C LEU A 79 -2.49 8.14 -1.85
N LYS A 80 -2.54 8.85 -2.99
CA LYS A 80 -3.53 9.93 -3.22
C LYS A 80 -4.96 9.43 -3.10
N MET A 81 -5.26 8.22 -3.61
CA MET A 81 -6.59 7.61 -3.46
C MET A 81 -6.91 7.30 -2.00
N MET A 82 -5.94 6.85 -1.20
CA MET A 82 -6.14 6.58 0.23
C MET A 82 -6.38 7.86 1.02
N VAL A 83 -5.61 8.92 0.75
CA VAL A 83 -5.83 10.25 1.35
C VAL A 83 -7.22 10.78 0.99
N LYS A 84 -7.64 10.63 -0.28
CA LYS A 84 -8.98 11.00 -0.72
C LYS A 84 -10.05 10.22 0.05
N ALA A 85 -9.89 8.90 0.22
CA ALA A 85 -10.84 8.07 0.97
C ALA A 85 -10.97 8.52 2.43
N ILE A 86 -9.85 8.85 3.09
CA ILE A 86 -9.86 9.41 4.46
C ILE A 86 -10.60 10.75 4.48
N ARG A 87 -10.27 11.67 3.57
CA ARG A 87 -10.92 12.99 3.48
C ARG A 87 -12.43 12.87 3.26
N ASP A 88 -12.85 12.01 2.34
CA ASP A 88 -14.27 11.83 2.00
C ASP A 88 -15.02 11.23 3.19
N ARG A 89 -14.39 10.30 3.94
CA ARG A 89 -14.94 9.75 5.18
C ARG A 89 -15.08 10.81 6.28
N LEU A 90 -14.05 11.63 6.49
CA LEU A 90 -14.08 12.73 7.46
C LEU A 90 -15.15 13.77 7.11
N SER A 91 -15.26 14.12 5.83
CA SER A 91 -16.30 15.03 5.33
C SER A 91 -17.68 14.48 5.66
N ALA A 92 -17.94 13.21 5.32
CA ALA A 92 -19.21 12.56 5.65
C ALA A 92 -19.49 12.58 7.16
N LEU A 93 -18.50 12.28 8.00
CA LEU A 93 -18.65 12.30 9.47
C LEU A 93 -18.87 13.71 10.04
N SER A 94 -18.26 14.75 9.45
CA SER A 94 -18.41 16.12 9.91
C SER A 94 -19.82 16.70 9.71
N PHE A 95 -20.65 16.05 8.89
CA PHE A 95 -22.08 16.37 8.75
C PHE A 95 -22.97 15.57 9.72
N PHE A 96 -22.40 14.66 10.51
CA PHE A 96 -23.09 13.93 11.58
C PHE A 96 -22.73 14.54 12.94
N GLU A 97 -23.14 15.79 13.20
CA GLU A 97 -23.21 16.36 14.55
C GLU A 97 -24.12 17.60 14.59
N VAL A 98 -25.44 17.38 14.46
CA VAL A 98 -26.50 18.08 15.23
C VAL A 98 -27.71 17.12 15.30
N VAL A 99 -27.69 16.16 16.22
CA VAL A 99 -28.90 15.55 16.80
C VAL A 99 -28.67 15.37 18.29
#